data_AF-A0A928JL19-F1
#
_entry.id   AF-A0A928JL19-F1
#
_cell.length_a   1.000
_cell.length_b   1.000
_cell.length_c   1.000
_cell.angle_alpha   90.00
_cell.angle_beta   90.00
_cell.angle_gamma   90.00
#
_symmetry.space_group_name_H-M   'P 1'
#
loop_
_entity.id
_entity.type
_entity.pdbx_description
1 polymer ?
#
loop_
_entity_poly.entity_id
_entity_poly.type
_entity_poly.pdbx_seq_one_letter_code
_entity_poly.pdbx_strand_id
1 'polypeptide(L)'
;TYDQIDEKGVNPYSDSFNEEEFRNIFGYDTKHTFTGVDYIEYYKSLGDNIEIIFSNDPRYILKYTKNVLNCDIHTRFRTQRLLKNAGAEIVYRMDEILTESVDGSGFNPQYGLLGSNKATEDKVKLFPRDCQKFVDRLQEELFKATGKKIECMVYGDGGFKDPVGGIWELADPVVSPAFTPGLAGKPNELKMKYFADNDFSDLSGKELAAAMKERIRAKDGDLIGNMQSQGTTPRQLTDLLGSLCDLTSGSGDRGTPVILIQGYFDNYATE
;
A
#
# COMPACT_ATOMS: atom_id res chain seq x y z
N THR A 1 -21.96 8.15 -6.62
CA THR A 1 -21.92 6.68 -6.85
C THR A 1 -21.52 6.41 -8.28
N TYR A 2 -21.22 5.15 -8.65
CA TYR A 2 -21.00 4.81 -10.06
C TYR A 2 -22.26 5.05 -10.90
N ASP A 3 -23.45 4.77 -10.36
CA ASP A 3 -24.72 5.06 -11.05
C ASP A 3 -24.84 6.55 -11.42
N GLN A 4 -24.46 7.45 -10.51
CA GLN A 4 -24.46 8.89 -10.81
C GLN A 4 -23.45 9.27 -11.90
N ILE A 5 -22.31 8.58 -12.01
CA ILE A 5 -21.35 8.82 -13.10
C ILE A 5 -21.98 8.41 -14.44
N ASP A 6 -22.61 7.23 -14.47
CA ASP A 6 -23.24 6.68 -15.66
C ASP A 6 -24.46 7.50 -16.11
N GLU A 7 -25.35 7.87 -15.16
CA GLU A 7 -26.54 8.69 -15.41
C GLU A 7 -26.19 10.08 -15.96
N LYS A 8 -25.08 10.65 -15.52
CA LYS A 8 -24.59 11.96 -15.96
C LYS A 8 -23.74 11.89 -17.23
N GLY A 9 -23.46 10.68 -17.73
CA GLY A 9 -22.65 10.46 -18.93
C GLY A 9 -21.19 10.89 -18.76
N VAL A 10 -20.67 10.92 -17.54
CA VAL A 10 -19.28 11.30 -17.25
C VAL A 10 -18.37 10.14 -17.58
N ASN A 11 -17.34 10.38 -18.40
CA ASN A 11 -16.27 9.43 -18.62
C ASN A 11 -15.14 9.65 -17.60
N PRO A 12 -15.00 8.78 -16.57
CA PRO A 12 -14.01 8.99 -15.52
C PRO A 12 -12.57 8.92 -16.04
N TYR A 13 -12.31 8.36 -17.22
CA TYR A 13 -10.95 8.22 -17.75
C TYR A 13 -10.47 9.43 -18.55
N SER A 14 -11.36 10.28 -19.04
CA SER A 14 -11.01 11.41 -19.91
C SER A 14 -11.51 12.75 -19.42
N ASP A 15 -12.64 12.77 -18.71
CA ASP A 15 -13.29 14.01 -18.36
C ASP A 15 -12.58 14.67 -17.19
N SER A 16 -12.63 15.99 -17.15
CA SER A 16 -11.96 16.80 -16.14
C SER A 16 -12.79 18.03 -15.88
N PHE A 17 -12.83 18.45 -14.63
CA PHE A 17 -13.76 19.47 -14.14
C PHE A 17 -13.04 20.45 -13.24
N ASN A 18 -13.47 21.71 -13.26
CA ASN A 18 -13.27 22.59 -12.11
C ASN A 18 -14.33 22.33 -11.02
N GLU A 19 -14.20 23.01 -9.88
CA GLU A 19 -15.14 22.92 -8.76
C GLU A 19 -16.59 23.19 -9.17
N GLU A 20 -16.85 24.26 -9.93
CA GLU A 20 -18.20 24.66 -10.35
C GLU A 20 -18.85 23.60 -11.25
N GLU A 21 -18.13 23.12 -12.26
CA GLU A 21 -18.57 22.06 -13.17
C GLU A 21 -18.89 20.77 -12.39
N PHE A 22 -18.01 20.38 -11.46
CA PHE A 22 -18.22 19.21 -10.62
C PHE A 22 -19.50 19.35 -9.77
N ARG A 23 -19.70 20.49 -9.11
CA ARG A 23 -20.90 20.77 -8.31
C ARG A 23 -22.17 20.84 -9.15
N ASN A 24 -22.10 21.32 -10.38
CA ASN A 24 -23.25 21.32 -11.30
C ASN A 24 -23.66 19.90 -11.72
N ILE A 25 -22.69 19.00 -11.89
CA ILE A 25 -22.93 17.61 -12.30
C ILE A 25 -23.43 16.76 -11.13
N PHE A 26 -22.72 16.81 -10.00
CA PHE A 26 -22.90 15.90 -8.87
C PHE A 26 -23.61 16.53 -7.66
N GLY A 27 -23.80 17.85 -7.64
CA GLY A 27 -24.37 18.57 -6.51
C GLY A 27 -23.41 18.69 -5.32
N TYR A 28 -23.98 18.90 -4.14
CA TYR A 28 -23.25 19.09 -2.88
C TYR A 28 -23.31 17.87 -1.96
N ASP A 29 -24.06 16.83 -2.33
CA ASP A 29 -24.11 15.57 -1.57
C ASP A 29 -22.97 14.63 -2.01
N THR A 30 -21.74 15.12 -1.86
CA THR A 30 -20.50 14.42 -2.23
C THR A 30 -19.63 14.15 -1.01
N LYS A 31 -20.27 14.04 0.16
CA LYS A 31 -19.59 13.72 1.42
C LYS A 31 -19.00 12.33 1.36
N HIS A 32 -17.81 12.20 1.93
CA HIS A 32 -17.12 10.92 2.03
C HIS A 32 -17.93 9.93 2.88
N THR A 33 -18.13 8.71 2.38
CA THR A 33 -19.07 7.73 2.96
C THR A 33 -18.77 7.38 4.42
N PHE A 34 -17.49 7.30 4.80
CA PHE A 34 -17.11 6.91 6.16
C PHE A 34 -16.99 8.08 7.13
N THR A 35 -16.56 9.26 6.66
CA THR A 35 -16.24 10.39 7.55
C THR A 35 -17.33 11.46 7.55
N GLY A 36 -18.22 11.47 6.56
CA GLY A 36 -19.23 12.51 6.36
C GLY A 36 -18.64 13.87 5.97
N VAL A 37 -17.33 13.95 5.74
CA VAL A 37 -16.62 15.17 5.37
C VAL A 37 -16.79 15.41 3.87
N ASP A 38 -17.17 16.65 3.51
CA ASP A 38 -16.99 17.13 2.16
C ASP A 38 -15.57 17.66 2.02
N TYR A 39 -14.72 16.92 1.32
CA TYR A 39 -13.31 17.29 1.17
C TYR A 39 -13.11 18.56 0.34
N ILE A 40 -14.05 18.90 -0.56
CA ILE A 40 -13.98 20.13 -1.34
C ILE A 40 -14.11 21.31 -0.37
N GLU A 41 -15.16 21.32 0.45
CA GLU A 41 -15.37 22.35 1.46
C GLU A 41 -14.22 22.39 2.49
N TYR A 42 -13.74 21.22 2.93
CA TYR A 42 -12.62 21.14 3.86
C TYR A 42 -11.36 21.80 3.30
N TYR A 43 -10.94 21.44 2.08
CA TYR A 43 -9.74 22.06 1.49
C TYR A 43 -9.94 23.56 1.25
N LYS A 44 -11.13 23.99 0.81
CA LYS A 44 -11.44 25.43 0.64
C LYS A 44 -11.37 26.20 1.95
N SER A 45 -11.74 25.57 3.07
CA SER A 45 -11.67 26.21 4.39
C SER A 45 -10.24 26.51 4.87
N LEU A 46 -9.22 25.92 4.22
CA LEU A 46 -7.80 26.15 4.56
C LEU A 46 -7.28 27.50 4.03
N GLY A 47 -7.99 28.13 3.09
CA GLY A 47 -7.62 29.45 2.56
C GLY A 47 -8.41 29.87 1.33
N ASP A 48 -8.56 31.18 1.14
CA ASP A 48 -9.37 31.77 0.06
C ASP A 48 -8.73 31.67 -1.33
N ASN A 49 -7.45 31.28 -1.39
CA ASN A 49 -6.64 31.18 -2.61
C ASN A 49 -6.55 29.75 -3.16
N ILE A 50 -7.53 28.90 -2.85
CA ILE A 50 -7.55 27.49 -3.23
C ILE A 50 -8.56 27.27 -4.36
N GLU A 51 -8.07 26.72 -5.48
CA GLU A 51 -8.85 26.26 -6.61
C GLU A 51 -8.78 24.72 -6.68
N ILE A 52 -9.92 24.06 -6.87
CA ILE A 52 -10.02 22.61 -6.91
C ILE A 52 -10.33 22.16 -8.34
N ILE A 53 -9.47 21.27 -8.85
CA ILE A 53 -9.55 20.70 -10.20
C ILE A 53 -9.58 19.18 -10.09
N PHE A 54 -10.47 18.55 -10.83
CA PHE A 54 -10.64 17.10 -10.89
C PHE A 54 -10.15 16.58 -12.24
N SER A 55 -9.19 15.66 -12.24
CA SER A 55 -8.73 14.96 -13.45
C SER A 55 -7.98 13.68 -13.10
N ASN A 56 -8.18 12.64 -13.91
CA ASN A 56 -7.33 11.44 -13.90
C ASN A 56 -6.10 11.56 -14.81
N ASP A 57 -5.96 12.66 -15.57
CA ASP A 57 -4.75 13.00 -16.30
C ASP A 57 -3.96 14.10 -15.55
N PRO A 58 -2.80 13.78 -14.93
CA PRO A 58 -2.03 14.78 -14.20
C PRO A 58 -1.59 15.96 -15.08
N ARG A 59 -1.49 15.78 -16.41
CA ARG A 59 -1.10 16.87 -17.32
C ARG A 59 -2.15 17.97 -17.43
N TYR A 60 -3.41 17.70 -17.07
CA TYR A 60 -4.49 18.68 -17.14
C TYR A 60 -4.20 19.92 -16.29
N ILE A 61 -3.48 19.77 -15.17
CA ILE A 61 -3.07 20.88 -14.31
C ILE A 61 -2.20 21.92 -15.04
N LEU A 62 -1.54 21.54 -16.14
CA LEU A 62 -0.66 22.43 -16.90
C LEU A 62 -1.38 23.52 -17.72
N LYS A 63 -2.72 23.49 -17.72
CA LYS A 63 -3.57 24.60 -18.17
C LYS A 63 -3.60 25.75 -17.16
N TYR A 64 -3.32 25.47 -15.89
CA TYR A 64 -3.45 26.41 -14.78
C TYR A 64 -2.08 26.88 -14.25
N THR A 65 -1.07 26.00 -14.26
CA THR A 65 0.29 26.33 -13.77
C THR A 65 1.36 25.55 -14.52
N LYS A 66 2.58 26.11 -14.61
CA LYS A 66 3.77 25.39 -15.08
C LYS A 66 4.64 24.83 -13.95
N ASN A 67 4.33 25.18 -12.71
CA ASN A 67 5.05 24.78 -11.51
C ASN A 67 4.17 23.86 -10.68
N VAL A 68 4.59 22.61 -10.50
CA VAL A 68 3.77 21.56 -9.90
C VAL A 68 4.51 20.87 -8.75
N LEU A 69 3.85 20.74 -7.61
CA LEU A 69 4.23 19.79 -6.57
C LEU A 69 3.43 18.50 -6.76
N ASN A 70 4.12 17.42 -7.11
CA ASN A 70 3.53 16.11 -7.34
C ASN A 70 3.43 15.33 -6.02
N CYS A 71 2.20 15.19 -5.52
CA CYS A 71 1.86 14.46 -4.29
C CYS A 71 1.42 13.00 -4.54
N ASP A 72 1.62 12.48 -5.74
CA ASP A 72 1.46 11.05 -6.03
C ASP A 72 2.45 10.24 -5.18
N ILE A 73 1.98 9.14 -4.58
CA ILE A 73 2.79 8.28 -3.71
C ILE A 73 3.44 7.18 -4.55
N HIS A 74 2.66 6.29 -5.15
CA HIS A 74 3.18 5.06 -5.76
C HIS A 74 3.61 5.24 -7.22
N THR A 75 2.97 6.13 -7.99
CA THR A 75 3.30 6.35 -9.41
C THR A 75 4.06 7.65 -9.66
N ARG A 76 4.59 8.25 -8.60
CA ARG A 76 5.23 9.58 -8.57
C ARG A 76 6.26 9.84 -9.67
N PHE A 77 7.10 8.87 -9.97
CA PHE A 77 8.11 8.99 -11.04
C PHE A 77 7.46 9.06 -12.43
N ARG A 78 6.41 8.25 -12.65
CA ARG A 78 5.62 8.29 -13.89
C ARG A 78 4.92 9.64 -14.02
N THR A 79 4.28 10.11 -12.96
CA THR A 79 3.56 11.39 -12.96
C THR A 79 4.49 12.58 -13.21
N GLN A 80 5.64 12.65 -12.53
CA GLN A 80 6.64 13.70 -12.78
C GLN A 80 7.15 13.67 -14.23
N ARG A 81 7.43 12.48 -14.79
CA ARG A 81 7.85 12.34 -16.18
C ARG A 81 6.78 12.84 -17.16
N LEU A 82 5.51 12.51 -16.95
CA LEU A 82 4.41 12.96 -17.80
C LEU A 82 4.26 14.48 -17.78
N LEU A 83 4.37 15.10 -16.60
CA LEU A 83 4.32 16.55 -16.43
C LEU A 83 5.48 17.26 -17.14
N LYS A 84 6.71 16.80 -16.90
CA LYS A 84 7.91 17.36 -17.57
C LYS A 84 7.80 17.25 -19.09
N ASN A 85 7.39 16.09 -19.62
CA ASN A 85 7.21 15.89 -21.06
C ASN A 85 6.10 16.75 -21.66
N ALA A 86 5.10 17.13 -20.88
CA ALA A 86 4.00 18.01 -21.29
C ALA A 86 4.33 19.51 -21.14
N GLY A 87 5.59 19.85 -20.81
CA GLY A 87 6.07 21.23 -20.76
C GLY A 87 5.85 21.93 -19.42
N ALA A 88 5.85 21.19 -18.30
CA ALA A 88 6.00 21.79 -16.98
C ALA A 88 7.41 22.40 -16.82
N GLU A 89 7.50 23.58 -16.22
CA GLU A 89 8.77 24.28 -15.96
C GLU A 89 9.46 23.73 -14.70
N ILE A 90 8.71 23.61 -13.61
CA ILE A 90 9.19 23.06 -12.34
C ILE A 90 8.26 21.93 -11.91
N VAL A 91 8.84 20.78 -11.57
CA VAL A 91 8.08 19.67 -10.99
C VAL A 91 8.85 19.05 -9.83
N TYR A 92 8.43 19.35 -8.62
CA TYR A 92 8.93 18.70 -7.40
C TYR A 92 8.06 17.51 -7.04
N ARG A 93 8.63 16.56 -6.31
CA ARG A 93 7.89 15.45 -5.69
C ARG A 93 7.99 15.53 -4.18
N MET A 94 6.99 14.99 -3.49
CA MET A 94 6.99 14.93 -2.02
C MET A 94 8.18 14.15 -1.44
N ASP A 95 8.72 13.15 -2.17
CA ASP A 95 9.92 12.41 -1.76
C ASP A 95 11.23 13.21 -1.89
N GLU A 96 11.19 14.38 -2.51
CA GLU A 96 12.35 15.27 -2.66
C GLU A 96 12.42 16.33 -1.54
N ILE A 97 11.35 16.49 -0.76
CA ILE A 97 11.23 17.53 0.29
C ILE A 97 11.62 16.95 1.65
N LEU A 98 12.40 17.69 2.45
CA LEU A 98 12.95 17.25 3.75
C LEU A 98 13.73 15.92 3.64
N THR A 99 14.55 15.80 2.60
CA THR A 99 15.53 14.71 2.45
C THR A 99 16.82 14.94 3.27
N GLU A 100 17.02 16.17 3.73
CA GLU A 100 18.04 16.59 4.68
C GLU A 100 17.45 17.55 5.73
N SER A 101 18.19 17.79 6.81
CA SER A 101 17.75 18.68 7.89
C SER A 101 17.75 20.13 7.43
N VAL A 102 16.64 20.83 7.65
CA VAL A 102 16.52 22.27 7.41
C VAL A 102 16.41 22.94 8.78
N ASP A 103 17.35 23.84 9.11
CA ASP A 103 17.39 24.53 10.40
C ASP A 103 17.31 23.61 11.63
N GLY A 104 17.88 22.40 11.53
CA GLY A 104 17.87 21.40 12.59
C GLY A 104 16.59 20.54 12.65
N SER A 105 15.73 20.60 11.64
CA SER A 105 14.54 19.76 11.53
C SER A 105 14.87 18.26 11.45
N GLY A 106 13.87 17.43 11.78
CA GLY A 106 13.86 16.05 11.32
C GLY A 106 13.81 15.97 9.79
N PHE A 107 14.25 14.84 9.23
CA PHE A 107 14.25 14.60 7.78
C PHE A 107 14.19 13.09 7.47
N ASN A 108 13.74 12.73 6.28
CA ASN A 108 13.79 11.36 5.77
C ASN A 108 14.52 11.32 4.42
N PRO A 109 15.76 10.79 4.36
CA PRO A 109 16.56 10.84 3.13
C PRO A 109 16.03 9.94 2.01
N GLN A 110 15.18 8.96 2.32
CA GLN A 110 14.68 8.00 1.34
C GLN A 110 13.29 8.37 0.81
N TYR A 111 12.44 8.92 1.69
CA TYR A 111 11.03 9.15 1.40
C TYR A 111 10.59 10.60 1.52
N GLY A 112 11.48 11.51 1.93
CA GLY A 112 11.15 12.93 2.13
C GLY A 112 9.93 13.09 3.03
N LEU A 113 8.87 13.70 2.49
CA LEU A 113 7.58 13.87 3.18
C LEU A 113 6.58 12.72 2.96
N LEU A 114 6.84 11.73 2.11
CA LEU A 114 5.92 10.61 1.91
C LEU A 114 5.76 9.77 3.19
N GLY A 115 4.55 9.28 3.45
CA GLY A 115 4.22 8.52 4.68
C GLY A 115 4.24 9.37 5.95
N SER A 116 4.27 10.70 5.82
CA SER A 116 4.21 11.60 6.98
C SER A 116 2.76 11.79 7.42
N ASN A 117 2.57 11.83 8.73
CA ASN A 117 1.27 12.10 9.34
C ASN A 117 1.23 13.48 9.97
N LYS A 118 0.06 14.13 9.95
CA LYS A 118 -0.16 15.36 10.72
C LYS A 118 -0.03 15.03 12.21
N ALA A 119 0.87 15.71 12.93
CA ALA A 119 1.05 15.52 14.38
C ALA A 119 0.38 16.64 15.17
N THR A 120 0.58 17.89 14.75
CA THR A 120 -0.08 19.09 15.25
C THR A 120 -0.36 20.01 14.06
N GLU A 121 -0.95 21.20 14.28
CA GLU A 121 -1.13 22.18 13.19
C GLU A 121 0.18 22.64 12.56
N ASP A 122 1.27 22.61 13.32
CA ASP A 122 2.60 23.10 12.95
C ASP A 122 3.66 22.00 12.80
N LYS A 123 3.29 20.72 13.00
CA LYS A 123 4.25 19.60 12.95
C LYS A 123 3.70 18.41 12.19
N VAL A 124 4.62 17.75 11.49
CA VAL A 124 4.41 16.46 10.85
C VAL A 124 5.29 15.40 11.51
N LYS A 125 4.74 14.20 11.69
CA LYS A 125 5.48 13.01 12.06
C LYS A 125 5.96 12.35 10.77
N LEU A 126 7.26 12.41 10.50
CA LEU A 126 7.87 11.82 9.32
C LEU A 126 7.79 10.29 9.34
N PHE A 127 7.77 9.69 8.16
CA PHE A 127 7.92 8.26 7.98
C PHE A 127 9.24 7.78 8.62
N PRO A 128 9.29 6.58 9.24
CA PRO A 128 10.44 6.18 10.02
C PRO A 128 11.68 5.97 9.14
N ARG A 129 12.85 6.15 9.75
CA ARG A 129 14.16 5.96 9.14
C ARG A 129 15.04 5.08 10.03
N ASP A 130 16.15 4.59 9.51
CA ASP A 130 17.05 3.67 10.21
C ASP A 130 16.38 2.37 10.68
N CYS A 131 15.24 2.00 10.07
CA CYS A 131 14.43 0.85 10.47
C CYS A 131 15.20 -0.47 10.39
N GLN A 132 16.16 -0.60 9.46
CA GLN A 132 16.95 -1.84 9.32
C GLN A 132 17.79 -2.10 10.58
N LYS A 133 18.51 -1.08 11.06
CA LYS A 133 19.30 -1.18 12.30
C LYS A 133 18.43 -1.57 13.49
N PHE A 134 17.19 -1.08 13.52
CA PHE A 134 16.23 -1.42 14.57
C PHE A 134 15.81 -2.89 14.51
N VAL A 135 15.38 -3.40 13.35
CA VAL A 135 14.91 -4.80 13.26
C VAL A 135 16.04 -5.81 13.46
N ASP A 136 17.25 -5.51 13.00
CA ASP A 136 18.43 -6.36 13.20
C ASP A 136 18.74 -6.48 14.71
N ARG A 137 18.80 -5.34 15.40
CA ARG A 137 19.02 -5.30 16.86
C ARG A 137 17.89 -5.99 17.62
N LEU A 138 16.63 -5.79 17.20
CA LEU A 138 15.49 -6.41 17.84
C LEU A 138 15.58 -7.94 17.75
N GLN A 139 15.90 -8.49 16.57
CA GLN A 139 16.09 -9.93 16.39
C GLN A 139 17.24 -10.45 17.27
N GLU A 140 18.37 -9.74 17.35
CA GLU A 140 19.49 -10.11 18.22
C GLU A 140 19.09 -10.17 19.71
N GLU A 141 18.41 -9.14 20.21
CA GLU A 141 17.97 -9.07 21.60
C GLU A 141 16.92 -10.15 21.92
N LEU A 142 15.98 -10.39 21.02
CA LEU A 142 15.01 -11.48 21.15
C LEU A 142 15.70 -12.86 21.17
N PHE A 143 16.71 -13.05 20.33
CA PHE A 143 17.50 -14.29 20.33
C PHE A 143 18.26 -14.48 21.64
N LYS A 144 18.90 -13.43 22.18
CA LYS A 144 19.59 -13.48 23.48
C LYS A 144 18.62 -13.83 24.62
N ALA A 145 17.43 -13.24 24.60
CA ALA A 145 16.44 -13.42 25.67
C ALA A 145 15.72 -14.77 25.62
N THR A 146 15.51 -15.33 24.43
CA THR A 146 14.62 -16.50 24.23
C THR A 146 15.31 -17.74 23.67
N GLY A 147 16.51 -17.59 23.09
CA GLY A 147 17.17 -18.64 22.31
C GLY A 147 16.46 -18.98 20.99
N LYS A 148 15.47 -18.18 20.56
CA LYS A 148 14.72 -18.40 19.32
C LYS A 148 15.06 -17.33 18.30
N LYS A 149 15.28 -17.75 17.05
CA LYS A 149 15.46 -16.83 15.93
C LYS A 149 14.07 -16.38 15.46
N ILE A 150 13.68 -15.17 15.86
CA ILE A 150 12.39 -14.56 15.53
C ILE A 150 12.63 -13.53 14.43
N GLU A 151 11.93 -13.67 13.31
CA GLU A 151 11.98 -12.68 12.25
C GLU A 151 11.20 -11.41 12.65
N CYS A 152 11.76 -10.25 12.36
CA CYS A 152 11.25 -8.94 12.79
C CYS A 152 11.00 -8.05 11.58
N MET A 153 9.96 -7.23 11.63
CA MET A 153 9.69 -6.19 10.64
C MET A 153 9.10 -4.94 11.27
N VAL A 154 9.37 -3.78 10.67
CA VAL A 154 8.54 -2.59 10.85
C VAL A 154 7.48 -2.64 9.76
N TYR A 155 6.22 -2.45 10.13
CA TYR A 155 5.10 -2.37 9.19
C TYR A 155 4.47 -0.98 9.25
N GLY A 156 3.98 -0.51 8.11
CA GLY A 156 3.13 0.67 7.96
C GLY A 156 1.73 0.26 7.53
N ASP A 157 1.06 1.15 6.79
CA ASP A 157 -0.28 0.89 6.25
C ASP A 157 -0.30 -0.39 5.39
N GLY A 158 -1.32 -1.22 5.65
CA GLY A 158 -1.49 -2.49 4.97
C GLY A 158 -2.15 -2.33 3.62
N GLY A 159 -1.49 -2.74 2.53
CA GLY A 159 -2.01 -2.59 1.17
C GLY A 159 -3.27 -3.40 0.82
N PHE A 160 -4.41 -3.04 1.42
CA PHE A 160 -5.72 -3.63 1.18
C PHE A 160 -6.68 -2.60 0.59
N LYS A 161 -7.66 -3.10 -0.16
CA LYS A 161 -8.77 -2.29 -0.66
C LYS A 161 -10.00 -2.60 0.16
N ASP A 162 -10.57 -1.59 0.83
CA ASP A 162 -11.83 -1.77 1.53
C ASP A 162 -12.93 -2.17 0.53
N PRO A 163 -13.66 -3.28 0.77
CA PRO A 163 -14.65 -3.79 -0.18
C PRO A 163 -15.94 -2.96 -0.23
N VAL A 164 -16.21 -2.11 0.75
CA VAL A 164 -17.45 -1.33 0.83
C VAL A 164 -17.29 0.03 0.15
N GLY A 165 -16.28 0.80 0.55
CA GLY A 165 -15.95 2.11 0.00
C GLY A 165 -15.04 2.04 -1.23
N GLY A 166 -14.37 0.91 -1.48
CA GLY A 166 -13.47 0.75 -2.62
C GLY A 166 -12.20 1.60 -2.53
N ILE A 167 -11.81 1.98 -1.32
CA ILE A 167 -10.63 2.83 -1.03
C ILE A 167 -9.45 1.91 -0.72
N TRP A 168 -8.28 2.26 -1.24
CA TRP A 168 -7.04 1.58 -0.88
C TRP A 168 -6.46 2.20 0.40
N GLU A 169 -6.25 1.37 1.41
CA GLU A 169 -5.45 1.73 2.59
C GLU A 169 -3.97 1.49 2.26
N LEU A 170 -3.39 2.37 1.45
CA LEU A 170 -1.97 2.27 1.08
C LEU A 170 -1.39 3.68 0.93
N ALA A 171 -1.48 4.46 2.00
CA ALA A 171 -0.98 5.84 2.03
C ALA A 171 0.53 5.89 2.31
N ASP A 172 1.11 4.85 2.89
CA ASP A 172 2.56 4.76 3.05
C ASP A 172 3.29 4.47 1.72
N PRO A 173 4.54 4.93 1.56
CA PRO A 173 5.33 4.69 0.35
C PRO A 173 5.71 3.21 0.17
N VAL A 174 5.72 2.44 1.26
CA VAL A 174 5.96 0.98 1.30
C VAL A 174 5.23 0.38 2.51
N VAL A 175 4.76 -0.87 2.39
CA VAL A 175 4.13 -1.60 3.51
C VAL A 175 5.12 -1.90 4.64
N SER A 176 6.38 -2.16 4.30
CA SER A 176 7.43 -2.42 5.29
C SER A 176 8.72 -1.69 4.93
N PRO A 177 9.16 -0.69 5.73
CA PRO A 177 10.43 -0.01 5.49
C PRO A 177 11.66 -0.83 5.86
N ALA A 178 11.53 -1.86 6.72
CA ALA A 178 12.60 -2.78 7.03
C ALA A 178 12.09 -4.09 7.64
N PHE A 179 12.85 -5.15 7.38
CA PHE A 179 12.57 -6.50 7.85
C PHE A 179 13.86 -7.33 7.89
N THR A 180 13.84 -8.40 8.67
CA THR A 180 14.95 -9.35 8.75
C THR A 180 14.94 -10.32 7.57
N PRO A 181 16.10 -10.91 7.17
CA PRO A 181 16.23 -11.64 5.91
C PRO A 181 15.29 -12.83 5.72
N GLY A 182 14.78 -13.45 6.78
CA GLY A 182 13.84 -14.57 6.68
C GLY A 182 12.47 -14.18 6.11
N LEU A 183 12.16 -12.88 6.05
CA LEU A 183 10.93 -12.34 5.46
C LEU A 183 11.13 -11.87 4.00
N ALA A 184 12.34 -12.06 3.43
CA ALA A 184 12.59 -11.72 2.05
C ALA A 184 11.95 -12.75 1.10
N GLY A 185 11.40 -12.26 -0.02
CA GLY A 185 10.86 -13.11 -1.08
C GLY A 185 9.34 -13.16 -1.10
N LYS A 186 8.81 -14.23 -1.70
CA LYS A 186 7.39 -14.41 -1.98
C LYS A 186 6.98 -15.82 -1.57
N PRO A 187 5.72 -16.04 -1.11
CA PRO A 187 5.24 -17.39 -0.87
C PRO A 187 5.38 -18.21 -2.14
N ASN A 188 5.97 -19.38 -2.00
CA ASN A 188 5.97 -20.36 -3.06
C ASN A 188 4.88 -21.38 -2.69
N GLU A 189 3.63 -21.13 -3.09
CA GLU A 189 2.47 -22.00 -2.82
C GLU A 189 2.04 -22.79 -4.07
N LEU A 190 1.48 -23.98 -3.87
CA LEU A 190 0.86 -24.80 -4.92
C LEU A 190 -0.65 -24.69 -4.80
N LYS A 191 -1.36 -24.68 -5.94
CA LYS A 191 -2.81 -24.74 -5.95
C LYS A 191 -3.29 -26.15 -5.59
N MET A 192 -3.44 -26.41 -4.30
CA MET A 192 -3.86 -27.70 -3.77
C MET A 192 -5.13 -28.25 -4.47
N LYS A 193 -6.12 -27.38 -4.71
CA LYS A 193 -7.35 -27.76 -5.41
C LYS A 193 -7.12 -28.24 -6.84
N TYR A 194 -6.15 -27.65 -7.57
CA TYR A 194 -5.83 -28.09 -8.92
C TYR A 194 -5.31 -29.53 -8.92
N PHE A 195 -4.45 -29.88 -7.98
CA PHE A 195 -3.91 -31.24 -7.87
C PHE A 195 -4.97 -32.24 -7.41
N ALA A 196 -5.81 -31.87 -6.44
CA ALA A 196 -6.91 -32.72 -6.00
C ALA A 196 -7.91 -33.01 -7.14
N ASP A 197 -8.25 -31.99 -7.93
CA ASP A 197 -9.28 -32.12 -8.96
C ASP A 197 -8.75 -32.73 -10.28
N ASN A 198 -7.43 -32.69 -10.54
CA ASN A 198 -6.83 -33.20 -11.79
C ASN A 198 -5.90 -34.40 -11.56
N ASP A 199 -4.76 -34.18 -10.89
CA ASP A 199 -3.68 -35.18 -10.78
C ASP A 199 -4.03 -36.31 -9.80
N PHE A 200 -4.93 -36.04 -8.85
CA PHE A 200 -5.32 -36.94 -7.76
C PHE A 200 -6.84 -37.15 -7.68
N SER A 201 -7.57 -36.96 -8.78
CA SER A 201 -9.04 -37.06 -8.82
C SER A 201 -9.58 -38.40 -8.32
N ASP A 202 -8.77 -39.45 -8.45
CA ASP A 202 -9.11 -40.82 -8.06
C ASP A 202 -8.74 -41.14 -6.60
N LEU A 203 -7.99 -40.26 -5.93
CA LEU A 203 -7.55 -40.44 -4.54
C LEU A 203 -8.51 -39.77 -3.56
N SER A 204 -8.69 -40.39 -2.40
CA SER A 204 -9.49 -39.81 -1.32
C SER A 204 -8.94 -40.13 0.07
N GLY A 205 -9.37 -39.39 1.08
CA GLY A 205 -8.99 -39.63 2.48
C GLY A 205 -7.48 -39.58 2.70
N LYS A 206 -6.93 -40.62 3.33
CA LYS A 206 -5.50 -40.67 3.72
C LYS A 206 -4.55 -40.74 2.52
N GLU A 207 -4.98 -41.35 1.42
CA GLU A 207 -4.14 -41.52 0.21
C GLU A 207 -3.97 -40.18 -0.51
N LEU A 208 -5.04 -39.40 -0.64
CA LEU A 208 -4.98 -38.03 -1.17
C LEU A 208 -4.09 -37.14 -0.30
N ALA A 209 -4.24 -37.22 1.03
CA ALA A 209 -3.41 -36.46 1.95
C ALA A 209 -1.92 -36.79 1.81
N ALA A 210 -1.56 -38.07 1.67
CA ALA A 210 -0.17 -38.50 1.49
C ALA A 210 0.41 -38.00 0.16
N ALA A 211 -0.31 -38.19 -0.95
CA ALA A 211 0.11 -37.74 -2.28
C ALA A 211 0.30 -36.23 -2.34
N MET A 212 -0.59 -35.48 -1.68
CA MET A 212 -0.50 -34.02 -1.57
C MET A 212 0.72 -33.56 -0.75
N LYS A 213 1.00 -34.20 0.40
CA LYS A 213 2.21 -33.89 1.19
C LYS A 213 3.49 -34.19 0.41
N GLU A 214 3.53 -35.30 -0.31
CA GLU A 214 4.67 -35.66 -1.16
C GLU A 214 4.87 -34.63 -2.27
N ARG A 215 3.79 -34.19 -2.92
CA ARG A 215 3.86 -33.17 -3.98
C ARG A 215 4.35 -31.82 -3.48
N ILE A 216 3.92 -31.41 -2.28
CA ILE A 216 4.40 -30.18 -1.62
C ILE A 216 5.91 -30.28 -1.32
N ARG A 217 6.37 -31.45 -0.86
CA ARG A 217 7.80 -31.68 -0.56
C ARG A 217 8.66 -31.75 -1.81
N ALA A 218 8.14 -32.29 -2.91
CA ALA A 218 8.83 -32.42 -4.20
C ALA A 218 8.85 -31.12 -5.01
N LYS A 219 8.58 -29.98 -4.39
CA LYS A 219 8.47 -28.69 -5.06
C LYS A 219 9.83 -28.08 -5.34
N ASP A 220 10.07 -27.71 -6.60
CA ASP A 220 11.23 -26.90 -7.01
C ASP A 220 11.08 -25.43 -6.57
N GLY A 221 12.23 -24.81 -6.28
CA GLY A 221 12.33 -23.50 -5.64
C GLY A 221 11.77 -22.31 -6.42
N ASP A 222 11.55 -22.45 -7.73
CA ASP A 222 10.94 -21.39 -8.56
C ASP A 222 9.82 -21.97 -9.44
N LEU A 223 8.61 -21.42 -9.29
CA LEU A 223 7.41 -21.84 -10.04
C LEU A 223 6.96 -20.80 -11.07
N ILE A 224 7.72 -19.71 -11.26
CA ILE A 224 7.33 -18.64 -12.19
C ILE A 224 7.15 -19.22 -13.62
N GLY A 225 5.96 -19.07 -14.18
CA GLY A 225 5.63 -19.51 -15.54
C GLY A 225 5.16 -20.95 -15.67
N ASN A 226 5.02 -21.69 -14.56
CA ASN A 226 4.46 -23.04 -14.59
C ASN A 226 2.92 -22.99 -14.59
N MET A 227 2.26 -23.89 -15.34
CA MET A 227 0.79 -23.99 -15.36
C MET A 227 0.21 -24.19 -13.94
N GLN A 228 1.01 -24.83 -13.07
CA GLN A 228 0.73 -25.11 -11.66
C GLN A 228 0.70 -23.87 -10.74
N SER A 229 1.24 -22.73 -11.19
CA SER A 229 1.21 -21.45 -10.47
C SER A 229 0.27 -20.42 -11.11
N GLN A 230 -0.45 -20.77 -12.19
CA GLN A 230 -1.34 -19.81 -12.84
C GLN A 230 -2.47 -19.37 -11.92
N GLY A 231 -2.60 -18.06 -11.70
CA GLY A 231 -3.61 -17.44 -10.84
C GLY A 231 -3.23 -17.35 -9.36
N THR A 232 -1.97 -17.60 -8.98
CA THR A 232 -1.42 -17.02 -7.76
C THR A 232 -0.68 -15.74 -8.14
N THR A 233 -1.05 -14.60 -7.56
CA THR A 233 -0.26 -13.37 -7.67
C THR A 233 0.81 -13.47 -6.60
N PRO A 234 2.11 -13.66 -6.95
CA PRO A 234 3.14 -13.84 -5.95
C PRO A 234 3.36 -12.48 -5.25
N ARG A 235 2.85 -12.39 -4.01
CA ARG A 235 2.94 -11.21 -3.13
C ARG A 235 4.22 -11.30 -2.31
N GLN A 236 4.79 -10.16 -1.92
CA GLN A 236 5.92 -10.20 -1.00
C GLN A 236 5.43 -10.65 0.37
N LEU A 237 6.25 -11.42 1.09
CA LEU A 237 5.89 -11.88 2.44
C LEU A 237 5.61 -10.70 3.37
N THR A 238 6.39 -9.64 3.24
CA THR A 238 6.26 -8.39 4.01
C THR A 238 4.98 -7.63 3.69
N ASP A 239 4.53 -7.62 2.42
CA ASP A 239 3.26 -6.99 2.04
C ASP A 239 2.08 -7.75 2.68
N LEU A 240 2.14 -9.08 2.70
CA LEU A 240 1.13 -9.94 3.32
C LEU A 240 1.07 -9.78 4.84
N LEU A 241 2.23 -9.94 5.49
CA LEU A 241 2.33 -9.87 6.94
C LEU A 241 2.07 -8.45 7.45
N GLY A 242 2.60 -7.43 6.77
CA GLY A 242 2.36 -6.03 7.12
C GLY A 242 0.89 -5.67 7.02
N SER A 243 0.20 -6.13 5.97
CA SER A 243 -1.25 -5.93 5.84
C SER A 243 -2.04 -6.65 6.93
N LEU A 244 -1.63 -7.86 7.31
CA LEU A 244 -2.24 -8.57 8.44
C LEU A 244 -2.01 -7.84 9.76
N CYS A 245 -0.80 -7.34 9.99
CA CYS A 245 -0.47 -6.55 11.18
C CYS A 245 -1.35 -5.31 11.26
N ASP A 246 -1.45 -4.54 10.17
CA ASP A 246 -2.25 -3.31 10.13
C ASP A 246 -3.73 -3.57 10.38
N LEU A 247 -4.32 -4.58 9.71
CA LEU A 247 -5.70 -5.01 9.97
C LEU A 247 -5.95 -5.43 11.43
N THR A 248 -4.91 -5.93 12.10
CA THR A 248 -4.99 -6.36 13.51
C THR A 248 -4.84 -5.19 14.47
N SER A 249 -3.85 -4.32 14.26
CA SER A 249 -3.60 -3.15 15.11
C SER A 249 -4.64 -2.05 14.90
N GLY A 250 -5.13 -1.87 13.67
CA GLY A 250 -6.00 -0.78 13.26
C GLY A 250 -5.32 0.59 13.28
N SER A 251 -5.99 1.59 12.71
CA SER A 251 -5.48 2.96 12.53
C SER A 251 -5.79 3.93 13.69
N GLY A 252 -6.39 3.45 14.78
CA GLY A 252 -6.94 4.29 15.85
C GLY A 252 -6.55 3.87 17.27
N ASP A 253 -7.55 3.78 18.14
CA ASP A 253 -7.42 3.80 19.62
C ASP A 253 -6.86 2.53 20.26
N ARG A 254 -6.63 1.46 19.48
CA ARG A 254 -6.20 0.17 20.05
C ARG A 254 -4.82 0.25 20.70
N GLY A 255 -3.97 1.17 20.25
CA GLY A 255 -2.66 1.42 20.87
C GLY A 255 -1.78 0.17 20.93
N THR A 256 -1.93 -0.76 19.98
CA THR A 256 -1.16 -2.00 19.90
C THR A 256 -0.01 -1.82 18.90
N PRO A 257 1.20 -1.43 19.34
CA PRO A 257 2.32 -1.17 18.44
C PRO A 257 3.03 -2.44 17.95
N VAL A 258 2.69 -3.62 18.48
CA VAL A 258 3.40 -4.88 18.24
C VAL A 258 2.41 -6.01 18.02
N ILE A 259 2.60 -6.73 16.91
CA ILE A 259 1.84 -7.93 16.55
C ILE A 259 2.80 -9.12 16.50
N LEU A 260 2.42 -10.23 17.14
CA LEU A 260 3.10 -11.51 17.02
C LEU A 260 2.31 -12.40 16.07
N ILE A 261 2.95 -12.83 14.98
CA ILE A 261 2.39 -13.76 14.00
C ILE A 261 3.06 -15.13 14.19
N GLN A 262 2.27 -16.18 14.34
CA GLN A 262 2.75 -17.56 14.46
C GLN A 262 2.00 -18.48 13.50
N GLY A 263 2.70 -19.48 12.96
CA GLY A 263 2.13 -20.50 12.08
C GLY A 263 1.67 -20.02 10.70
N TYR A 264 1.96 -18.77 10.32
CA TYR A 264 1.49 -18.20 9.05
C TYR A 264 2.05 -18.92 7.81
N PHE A 265 3.26 -19.45 7.89
CA PHE A 265 3.90 -20.20 6.81
C PHE A 265 3.92 -21.71 7.05
N ASP A 266 3.21 -22.19 8.07
CA ASP A 266 3.01 -23.61 8.24
C ASP A 266 2.20 -24.09 7.03
N ASN A 267 2.64 -25.18 6.41
CA ASN A 267 1.98 -25.77 5.27
C ASN A 267 1.46 -27.17 5.61
N TYR A 268 0.60 -27.70 4.74
CA TYR A 268 -0.03 -29.00 4.93
C TYR A 268 0.98 -30.16 5.08
N ALA A 269 2.22 -30.00 4.61
CA ALA A 269 3.27 -31.02 4.74
C ALA A 269 4.13 -30.88 6.00
N THR A 270 4.00 -29.77 6.74
CA THR A 270 4.68 -29.53 8.03
C THR A 270 3.84 -29.89 9.26
N GLU A 271 2.54 -30.13 9.09
CA GLU A 271 1.68 -30.87 10.04
C GLU A 271 1.83 -32.38 9.89
#